data_AF-A0A831RNQ2-F1
#
_entry.id   AF-A0A831RNQ2-F1
#
_cell.length_a   1.000
_cell.length_b   1.000
_cell.length_c   1.000
_cell.angle_alpha   90.00
_cell.angle_beta   90.00
_cell.angle_gamma   90.00
#
_symmetry.space_group_name_H-M   'P 1'
#
loop_
_entity.id
_entity.type
_entity.pdbx_description
1 polymer ?
#
loop_
_entity_poly.entity_id
_entity_poly.type
_entity_poly.pdbx_seq_one_letter_code
_entity_poly.pdbx_strand_id
1 'polypeptide(L)'
;MFEKDPRTFSPEYKNLSPEQKAMVKLEITLTQFFKEFNRSVSRWERMVYPALIIFGLLGLSGFYLIYHVTKDMHVMSTAIDPEMESNMGLMAKNIDTLARNIDTMTRQVTLLVGNIQNMDQNIQTMNRSIASMDHGIGQINVSFNRINRSIDTMTASVNGIRKNVDNMDKSVQAMSGNVMQMNQSMKAMTVNTGVMTHDMRQMGRPMDMLNTFMPW
;
A
#
# COMPACT_ATOMS: atom_id res chain seq x y z
N MET A 1 -14.25 26.35 109.29
CA MET A 1 -14.64 26.50 110.70
C MET A 1 -14.14 25.25 111.42
N PHE A 2 -13.07 25.36 112.22
CA PHE A 2 -12.43 24.20 112.85
C PHE A 2 -13.33 23.66 113.96
N GLU A 3 -14.04 22.58 113.66
CA GLU A 3 -14.87 21.84 114.61
C GLU A 3 -13.95 21.16 115.64
N LYS A 4 -13.91 21.70 116.88
CA LYS A 4 -13.05 21.19 117.95
C LYS A 4 -13.58 19.84 118.43
N ASP A 5 -12.71 18.84 118.43
CA ASP A 5 -13.03 17.45 118.80
C ASP A 5 -13.47 17.34 120.29
N PRO A 6 -14.64 16.73 120.57
CA PRO A 6 -15.21 16.65 121.92
C PRO A 6 -14.34 15.90 122.94
N ARG A 7 -13.31 15.14 122.52
CA ARG A 7 -12.37 14.45 123.42
C ARG A 7 -11.39 15.38 124.14
N THR A 8 -11.25 16.62 123.66
CA THR A 8 -10.41 17.65 124.29
C THR A 8 -11.11 18.38 125.45
N PHE A 9 -12.41 18.12 125.65
CA PHE A 9 -13.25 18.72 126.69
C PHE A 9 -13.74 17.72 127.75
N SER A 10 -13.30 16.46 127.69
CA SER A 10 -13.61 15.45 128.72
C SER A 10 -12.92 15.84 130.05
N PRO A 11 -13.59 15.76 131.22
CA PRO A 11 -13.02 16.15 132.52
C PRO A 11 -11.75 15.39 132.89
N GLU A 12 -11.52 14.23 132.28
CA GLU A 12 -10.31 13.41 132.45
C GLU A 12 -9.05 14.04 131.80
N TYR A 13 -9.21 14.87 130.77
CA TYR A 13 -8.10 15.48 129.99
C TYR A 13 -7.26 16.49 130.81
N LYS A 14 -7.83 17.04 131.89
CA LYS A 14 -7.23 18.11 132.69
C LYS A 14 -6.08 17.61 133.58
N ASN A 15 -6.08 16.33 133.96
CA ASN A 15 -5.18 15.75 134.97
C ASN A 15 -4.05 14.85 134.41
N LEU A 16 -3.83 14.86 133.09
CA LEU A 16 -2.78 14.04 132.47
C LEU A 16 -1.39 14.72 132.43
N SER A 17 -0.34 13.90 132.53
CA SER A 17 1.09 14.27 132.42
C SER A 17 1.40 14.94 131.06
N PRO A 18 2.40 15.83 130.96
CA PRO A 18 2.80 16.47 129.69
C PRO A 18 3.00 15.49 128.52
N GLU A 19 3.52 14.29 128.81
CA GLU A 19 3.75 13.23 127.82
C GLU A 19 2.43 12.62 127.30
N GLN A 20 1.47 12.39 128.19
CA GLN A 20 0.15 11.86 127.82
C GLN A 20 -0.66 12.88 126.99
N LYS A 21 -0.53 14.18 127.29
CA LYS A 21 -1.11 15.24 126.45
C LYS A 21 -0.47 15.30 125.06
N ALA A 22 0.84 15.09 124.97
CA ALA A 22 1.55 14.99 123.69
C ALA A 22 1.12 13.74 122.91
N MET A 23 0.94 12.59 123.58
CA MET A 23 0.48 11.35 122.96
C MET A 23 -0.94 11.46 122.41
N VAL A 24 -1.90 12.01 123.16
CA VAL A 24 -3.27 12.18 122.65
C VAL A 24 -3.32 13.20 121.51
N LYS A 25 -2.51 14.26 121.58
CA LYS A 25 -2.38 15.23 120.48
C LYS A 25 -1.78 14.60 119.22
N LEU A 26 -0.78 13.72 119.38
CA LEU A 26 -0.19 12.96 118.28
C LEU A 26 -1.23 12.01 117.67
N GLU A 27 -1.98 11.26 118.48
CA GLU A 27 -3.01 10.32 118.01
C GLU A 27 -4.13 11.02 117.24
N ILE A 28 -4.57 12.20 117.71
CA ILE A 28 -5.54 13.03 116.98
C ILE A 28 -4.96 13.53 115.67
N THR A 29 -3.71 13.99 115.66
CA THR A 29 -3.02 14.50 114.46
C THR A 29 -2.79 13.39 113.44
N LEU A 30 -2.40 12.19 113.88
CA LEU A 30 -2.20 11.01 113.05
C LEU A 30 -3.53 10.54 112.44
N THR A 31 -4.59 10.51 113.24
CA THR A 31 -5.94 10.12 112.79
C THR A 31 -6.49 11.14 111.79
N GLN A 32 -6.27 12.44 112.02
CA GLN A 32 -6.63 13.50 111.08
C GLN A 32 -5.81 13.38 109.78
N PHE A 33 -4.51 13.14 109.88
CA PHE A 33 -3.64 12.89 108.73
C PHE A 33 -4.10 11.68 107.93
N PHE A 34 -4.38 10.54 108.56
CA PHE A 34 -4.88 9.36 107.86
C PHE A 34 -6.27 9.58 107.26
N LYS A 35 -7.15 10.34 107.91
CA LYS A 35 -8.47 10.71 107.37
C LYS A 35 -8.33 11.64 106.16
N GLU A 36 -7.40 12.58 106.19
CA GLU A 36 -7.08 13.47 105.06
C GLU A 36 -6.33 12.75 103.95
N PHE A 37 -5.41 11.85 104.28
CA PHE A 37 -4.68 10.99 103.35
C PHE A 37 -5.63 10.05 102.62
N ASN A 38 -6.55 9.40 103.34
CA ASN A 38 -7.56 8.52 102.74
C ASN A 38 -8.54 9.32 101.85
N ARG A 39 -8.87 10.57 102.23
CA ARG A 39 -9.59 11.51 101.35
C ARG A 39 -8.77 11.98 100.15
N SER A 40 -7.44 12.05 100.26
CA SER A 40 -6.55 12.41 99.15
C SER A 40 -6.36 11.26 98.18
N VAL A 41 -6.15 10.05 98.68
CA VAL A 41 -5.99 8.83 97.89
C VAL A 41 -7.26 8.53 97.09
N SER A 42 -8.44 8.60 97.72
CA SER A 42 -9.72 8.40 97.00
C SER A 42 -9.97 9.45 95.90
N ARG A 43 -9.42 10.65 96.01
CA ARG A 43 -9.49 11.68 94.94
C ARG A 43 -8.50 11.40 93.82
N TRP A 44 -7.29 10.97 94.13
CA TRP A 44 -6.31 10.52 93.15
C TRP A 44 -6.81 9.29 92.40
N GLU A 45 -7.39 8.33 93.10
CA GLU A 45 -8.03 7.14 92.55
C GLU A 45 -9.13 7.50 91.52
N ARG A 46 -9.99 8.47 91.86
CA ARG A 46 -11.03 8.98 90.96
C ARG A 46 -10.49 9.69 89.70
N MET A 47 -9.27 10.21 89.72
CA MET A 47 -8.62 10.84 88.56
C MET A 47 -7.78 9.84 87.74
N VAL A 48 -7.12 8.90 88.41
CA VAL A 48 -6.17 7.95 87.80
C VAL A 48 -6.89 6.83 87.06
N TYR A 49 -7.98 6.26 87.60
CA TYR A 49 -8.73 5.22 86.90
C TYR A 49 -9.26 5.62 85.52
N PRO A 50 -9.96 6.77 85.34
CA PRO A 50 -10.39 7.17 84.00
C PRO A 50 -9.21 7.46 83.08
N ALA A 51 -8.10 8.00 83.60
CA ALA A 51 -6.89 8.21 82.81
C ALA A 51 -6.25 6.89 82.32
N LEU A 52 -6.21 5.86 83.17
CA LEU A 52 -5.71 4.53 82.80
C LEU A 52 -6.60 3.85 81.76
N ILE A 53 -7.91 3.98 81.87
CA ILE A 53 -8.86 3.45 80.88
C ILE A 53 -8.65 4.14 79.53
N ILE A 54 -8.56 5.48 79.52
CA ILE A 54 -8.32 6.24 78.29
C ILE A 54 -6.96 5.87 77.68
N PHE A 55 -5.90 5.78 78.49
CA PHE A 55 -4.58 5.39 78.03
C PHE A 55 -4.56 3.96 77.46
N GLY A 56 -5.25 3.03 78.12
CA GLY A 56 -5.40 1.65 77.63
C GLY A 56 -6.18 1.56 76.32
N LEU A 57 -7.28 2.32 76.20
CA LEU A 57 -8.07 2.41 74.96
C LEU A 57 -7.27 3.05 73.83
N LEU A 58 -6.48 4.09 74.11
CA LEU A 58 -5.57 4.69 73.14
C LEU A 58 -4.46 3.73 72.71
N GLY A 59 -3.88 2.99 73.65
CA GLY A 59 -2.87 1.96 73.36
C GLY A 59 -3.43 0.83 72.49
N LEU A 60 -4.62 0.32 72.84
CA LEU A 60 -5.32 -0.71 72.07
C LEU A 60 -5.72 -0.20 70.68
N SER A 61 -6.23 1.02 70.59
CA SER A 61 -6.59 1.65 69.31
C SER A 61 -5.36 1.88 68.43
N GLY A 62 -4.25 2.34 69.00
CA GLY A 62 -2.98 2.51 68.31
C GLY A 62 -2.40 1.19 67.80
N PHE A 63 -2.39 0.16 68.65
CA PHE A 63 -1.95 -1.19 68.25
C PHE A 63 -2.85 -1.79 67.17
N TYR A 64 -4.17 -1.60 67.29
CA TYR A 64 -5.14 -2.04 66.29
C TYR A 64 -4.89 -1.39 64.92
N LEU A 65 -4.60 -0.09 64.89
CA LEU A 65 -4.31 0.64 63.66
C LEU A 65 -3.00 0.17 63.02
N ILE A 66 -1.93 0.00 63.82
CA ILE A 66 -0.65 -0.52 63.32
C ILE A 66 -0.83 -1.93 62.75
N TYR A 67 -1.56 -2.81 63.46
CA TYR A 67 -1.83 -4.18 63.01
C TYR A 67 -2.57 -4.20 61.66
N HIS A 68 -3.62 -3.37 61.52
CA HIS A 68 -4.38 -3.31 60.27
C HIS A 68 -3.56 -2.74 59.11
N VAL A 69 -2.86 -1.63 59.30
CA VAL A 69 -2.02 -1.03 58.26
C VAL A 69 -0.91 -1.98 57.83
N THR A 70 -0.27 -2.67 58.77
CA THR A 70 0.79 -3.65 58.47
C THR A 70 0.23 -4.83 57.68
N LYS A 71 -0.96 -5.31 58.04
CA LYS A 71 -1.64 -6.39 57.32
C LYS A 71 -2.02 -5.97 55.90
N ASP A 72 -2.57 -4.77 55.73
CA ASP A 72 -2.94 -4.23 54.42
C ASP A 72 -1.71 -4.02 53.53
N MET A 73 -0.61 -3.51 54.10
CA MET A 73 0.68 -3.36 53.41
C MET A 73 1.26 -4.71 52.98
N HIS A 74 1.14 -5.75 53.81
CA HIS A 74 1.58 -7.10 53.48
C HIS A 74 0.75 -7.71 52.33
N VAL A 75 -0.57 -7.55 52.36
CA VAL A 75 -1.46 -8.00 51.28
C VAL A 75 -1.16 -7.26 49.98
N MET A 76 -0.94 -5.94 50.04
CA MET A 76 -0.56 -5.12 48.89
C MET A 76 0.80 -5.55 48.32
N SER A 77 1.81 -5.76 49.17
CA SER A 77 3.13 -6.24 48.73
C SER A 77 3.04 -7.60 48.05
N THR A 78 2.21 -8.51 48.57
CA THR A 78 2.09 -9.88 48.03
C THR A 78 1.27 -9.92 46.73
N ALA A 79 0.31 -9.00 46.56
CA ALA A 79 -0.50 -8.90 45.35
C ALA A 79 0.24 -8.16 44.21
N ILE A 80 1.04 -7.13 44.54
CA ILE A 80 1.78 -6.35 43.55
C ILE A 80 2.96 -7.13 42.97
N ASP A 81 3.67 -7.92 43.80
CA ASP A 81 4.96 -8.48 43.41
C ASP A 81 4.85 -9.48 42.22
N PRO A 82 4.04 -10.55 42.26
CA PRO A 82 4.06 -11.56 41.20
C PRO A 82 3.16 -11.23 40.00
N GLU A 83 1.98 -10.62 40.20
CA GLU A 83 1.06 -10.34 39.10
C GLU A 83 1.52 -9.14 38.26
N MET A 84 2.05 -8.10 38.91
CA MET A 84 2.54 -6.93 38.20
C MET A 84 3.85 -7.24 37.47
N GLU A 85 4.76 -8.02 38.06
CA GLU A 85 5.96 -8.53 37.38
C GLU A 85 5.59 -9.32 36.12
N SER A 86 4.66 -10.27 36.23
CA SER A 86 4.21 -11.07 35.08
C SER A 86 3.54 -10.21 34.01
N ASN A 87 2.64 -9.30 34.39
CA ASN A 87 1.95 -8.41 33.45
C ASN A 87 2.90 -7.44 32.76
N MET A 88 3.89 -6.90 33.47
CA MET A 88 4.94 -6.07 32.88
C MET A 88 5.84 -6.87 31.94
N GLY A 89 6.18 -8.12 32.30
CA GLY A 89 6.91 -9.05 31.43
C GLY A 89 6.14 -9.37 30.14
N LEU A 90 4.83 -9.63 30.23
CA LEU A 90 3.95 -9.83 29.08
C LEU A 90 3.84 -8.58 28.22
N MET A 91 3.73 -7.40 28.84
CA MET A 91 3.72 -6.12 28.12
C MET A 91 5.04 -5.91 27.37
N ALA A 92 6.18 -6.16 28.00
CA ALA A 92 7.49 -6.07 27.36
C ALA A 92 7.58 -7.02 26.15
N LYS A 93 7.10 -8.25 26.28
CA LYS A 93 7.06 -9.22 25.17
C LYS A 93 6.12 -8.80 24.03
N ASN A 94 4.98 -8.19 24.36
CA ASN A 94 4.05 -7.66 23.36
C ASN A 94 4.64 -6.47 22.61
N ILE A 95 5.31 -5.56 23.32
CA ILE A 95 6.03 -4.42 22.71
C ILE A 95 7.16 -4.92 21.80
N ASP A 96 7.94 -5.90 22.25
CA ASP A 96 8.98 -6.54 21.43
C ASP A 96 8.39 -7.20 20.16
N THR A 97 7.25 -7.89 20.29
CA THR A 97 6.56 -8.48 19.14
C THR A 97 6.01 -7.42 18.19
N LEU A 98 5.42 -6.34 18.71
CA LEU A 98 4.95 -5.23 17.92
C LEU A 98 6.10 -4.55 17.16
N ALA A 99 7.25 -4.35 17.81
CA ALA A 99 8.44 -3.79 17.18
C ALA A 99 8.91 -4.66 16.00
N ARG A 100 8.96 -5.99 16.17
CA ARG A 100 9.27 -6.93 15.07
C ARG A 100 8.26 -6.87 13.92
N ASN A 101 6.98 -6.72 14.23
CA ASN A 101 5.93 -6.59 13.21
C ASN A 101 6.08 -5.28 12.43
N ILE A 102 6.34 -4.15 13.11
CA ILE A 102 6.58 -2.85 12.47
C ILE A 102 7.81 -2.91 11.56
N ASP A 103 8.89 -3.52 12.02
CA ASP A 103 10.10 -3.73 11.23
C ASP A 103 9.83 -4.59 9.98
N THR A 104 9.06 -5.67 10.13
CA THR A 104 8.62 -6.50 8.98
C THR A 104 7.75 -5.70 8.00
N MET A 105 6.78 -4.94 8.49
CA MET A 105 5.94 -4.08 7.66
C MET A 105 6.76 -3.01 6.93
N THR A 106 7.76 -2.43 7.60
CA THR A 106 8.67 -1.44 7.01
C THR A 106 9.44 -2.02 5.84
N ARG A 107 9.95 -3.26 5.97
CA ARG A 107 10.60 -3.97 4.86
C ARG A 107 9.63 -4.26 3.72
N GLN A 108 8.41 -4.70 4.02
CA GLN A 108 7.38 -4.96 3.01
C GLN A 108 7.02 -3.71 2.23
N VAL A 109 6.84 -2.56 2.91
CA VAL A 109 6.59 -1.27 2.26
C VAL A 109 7.76 -0.88 1.37
N THR A 110 9.01 -1.09 1.81
CA THR A 110 10.20 -0.82 1.00
C THR A 110 10.22 -1.66 -0.29
N LEU A 111 9.88 -2.95 -0.19
CA LEU A 111 9.74 -3.83 -1.36
C LEU A 111 8.61 -3.39 -2.30
N LEU A 112 7.47 -2.97 -1.75
CA LEU A 112 6.36 -2.44 -2.56
C LEU A 112 6.76 -1.18 -3.32
N VAL A 113 7.50 -0.26 -2.69
CA VAL A 113 8.05 0.93 -3.36
C VAL A 113 8.98 0.53 -4.51
N GLY A 114 9.88 -0.44 -4.29
CA GLY A 114 10.73 -0.96 -5.36
C GLY A 114 9.96 -1.60 -6.52
N ASN A 115 8.89 -2.36 -6.21
CA ASN A 115 8.02 -2.95 -7.24
C ASN A 115 7.29 -1.88 -8.05
N ILE A 116 6.79 -0.82 -7.40
CA ILE A 116 6.13 0.31 -8.08
C ILE A 116 7.12 1.03 -9.01
N GLN A 117 8.37 1.23 -8.58
CA GLN A 117 9.41 1.84 -9.43
C GLN A 117 9.73 0.96 -10.66
N ASN A 118 9.83 -0.36 -10.49
CA ASN A 118 10.02 -1.28 -11.62
C ASN A 118 8.82 -1.27 -12.58
N MET A 119 7.60 -1.21 -12.05
CA MET A 119 6.39 -1.08 -12.87
C MET A 119 6.40 0.22 -13.68
N ASP A 120 6.80 1.34 -13.08
CA ASP A 120 6.92 2.63 -13.79
C ASP A 120 7.91 2.55 -14.96
N GLN A 121 9.09 1.94 -14.73
CA GLN A 121 10.08 1.72 -15.79
C GLN A 121 9.56 0.81 -16.92
N ASN A 122 8.79 -0.22 -16.57
CA ASN A 122 8.14 -1.11 -17.54
C ASN A 122 7.10 -0.35 -18.38
N ILE A 123 6.28 0.49 -17.75
CA ILE A 123 5.30 1.35 -18.44
C ILE A 123 6.00 2.33 -19.39
N GLN A 124 7.09 2.97 -18.96
CA GLN A 124 7.88 3.87 -19.82
C GLN A 124 8.46 3.13 -21.03
N THR A 125 8.93 1.89 -20.84
CA THR A 125 9.44 1.06 -21.94
C THR A 125 8.32 0.66 -22.90
N MET A 126 7.16 0.27 -22.37
CA MET A 126 5.99 -0.07 -23.18
C MET A 126 5.51 1.13 -24.01
N ASN A 127 5.46 2.33 -23.42
CA ASN A 127 5.09 3.56 -24.12
C ASN A 127 6.05 3.86 -25.30
N ARG A 128 7.35 3.66 -25.11
CA ARG A 128 8.34 3.81 -26.19
C ARG A 128 8.12 2.77 -27.31
N SER A 129 7.83 1.52 -26.96
CA SER A 129 7.49 0.49 -27.94
C SER A 129 6.23 0.82 -28.72
N ILE A 130 5.18 1.32 -28.05
CA ILE A 130 3.93 1.76 -28.70
C ILE A 130 4.19 2.89 -29.68
N ALA A 131 4.96 3.92 -29.29
CA ALA A 131 5.33 5.02 -30.18
C ALA A 131 6.14 4.53 -31.40
N SER A 132 7.05 3.56 -31.21
CA SER A 132 7.78 2.96 -32.32
C SER A 132 6.88 2.17 -33.27
N MET A 133 5.89 1.45 -32.75
CA MET A 133 4.92 0.72 -33.57
C MET A 133 4.03 1.68 -34.36
N ASP A 134 3.56 2.77 -33.74
CA ASP A 134 2.79 3.81 -34.41
C ASP A 134 3.57 4.42 -35.59
N HIS A 135 4.85 4.75 -35.38
CA HIS A 135 5.73 5.20 -36.46
C HIS A 135 5.88 4.11 -37.55
N GLY A 136 6.04 2.84 -37.17
CA GLY A 136 6.12 1.72 -38.11
C GLY A 136 4.87 1.61 -39.00
N ILE A 137 3.68 1.72 -38.39
CA ILE A 137 2.39 1.72 -39.10
C ILE A 137 2.31 2.93 -40.05
N GLY A 138 2.75 4.11 -39.62
CA GLY A 138 2.83 5.30 -40.47
C GLY A 138 3.69 5.08 -41.73
N GLN A 139 4.86 4.45 -41.57
CA GLN A 139 5.74 4.12 -42.70
C GLN A 139 5.13 3.09 -43.66
N ILE A 140 4.42 2.09 -43.10
CA ILE A 140 3.68 1.10 -43.89
C ILE A 140 2.62 1.79 -44.74
N ASN A 141 1.85 2.72 -44.16
CA ASN A 141 0.83 3.48 -44.89
C ASN A 141 1.44 4.27 -46.07
N VAL A 142 2.55 4.98 -45.83
CA VAL A 142 3.29 5.69 -46.89
C VAL A 142 3.75 4.73 -48.00
N SER A 143 4.23 3.54 -47.62
CA SER A 143 4.68 2.52 -48.57
C SER A 143 3.51 1.98 -49.41
N PHE A 144 2.35 1.70 -48.80
CA PHE A 144 1.14 1.33 -49.52
C PHE A 144 0.69 2.41 -50.51
N ASN A 145 0.72 3.69 -50.12
CA ASN A 145 0.39 4.79 -51.03
C ASN A 145 1.37 4.90 -52.21
N ARG A 146 2.64 4.54 -52.04
CA ARG A 146 3.61 4.45 -53.14
C ARG A 146 3.31 3.28 -54.06
N ILE A 147 3.01 2.11 -53.50
CA ILE A 147 2.62 0.92 -54.26
C ILE A 147 1.37 1.20 -55.10
N ASN A 148 0.34 1.83 -54.52
CA ASN A 148 -0.89 2.15 -55.24
C ASN A 148 -0.61 3.04 -56.46
N ARG A 149 0.21 4.09 -56.30
CA ARG A 149 0.63 4.95 -57.42
C ARG A 149 1.44 4.20 -58.48
N SER A 150 2.26 3.25 -58.06
CA SER A 150 2.99 2.38 -59.00
C SER A 150 2.03 1.52 -59.81
N ILE A 151 1.01 0.94 -59.16
CA ILE A 151 -0.03 0.14 -59.82
C ILE A 151 -0.83 1.00 -60.80
N ASP A 152 -1.19 2.24 -60.43
CA ASP A 152 -1.88 3.17 -61.33
C ASP A 152 -1.04 3.46 -62.59
N THR A 153 0.26 3.70 -62.40
CA THR A 153 1.21 3.93 -63.50
C THR A 153 1.38 2.71 -64.40
N MET A 154 1.46 1.52 -63.81
CA MET A 154 1.51 0.27 -64.56
C MET A 154 0.22 0.03 -65.34
N THR A 155 -0.93 0.31 -64.75
CA THR A 155 -2.25 0.20 -65.40
C THR A 155 -2.34 1.12 -66.62
N ALA A 156 -1.89 2.38 -66.48
CA ALA A 156 -1.81 3.32 -67.60
C ALA A 156 -0.87 2.82 -68.72
N SER A 157 0.28 2.26 -68.35
CA SER A 157 1.25 1.70 -69.30
C SER A 157 0.67 0.51 -70.06
N VAL A 158 0.01 -0.42 -69.38
CA VAL A 158 -0.68 -1.57 -70.00
C VAL A 158 -1.78 -1.11 -70.95
N ASN A 159 -2.56 -0.08 -70.58
CA ASN A 159 -3.55 0.52 -71.48
C ASN A 159 -2.91 1.14 -72.72
N GLY A 160 -1.74 1.77 -72.59
CA GLY A 160 -0.96 2.27 -73.71
C GLY A 160 -0.50 1.16 -74.65
N ILE A 161 0.05 0.07 -74.09
CA ILE A 161 0.46 -1.12 -74.86
C ILE A 161 -0.75 -1.71 -75.61
N ARG A 162 -1.90 -1.84 -74.94
CA ARG A 162 -3.14 -2.33 -75.57
C ARG A 162 -3.50 -1.50 -76.81
N LYS A 163 -3.50 -0.16 -76.71
CA LYS A 163 -3.77 0.72 -77.85
C LYS A 163 -2.76 0.55 -78.99
N ASN A 164 -1.47 0.36 -78.65
CA ASN A 164 -0.45 0.11 -79.66
C ASN A 164 -0.67 -1.22 -80.39
N VAL A 165 -1.04 -2.28 -79.66
CA VAL A 165 -1.40 -3.58 -80.25
C VAL A 165 -2.63 -3.45 -81.16
N ASP A 166 -3.67 -2.74 -80.73
CA ASP A 166 -4.86 -2.48 -81.58
C ASP A 166 -4.49 -1.73 -82.87
N ASN A 167 -3.55 -0.78 -82.82
CA ASN A 167 -3.07 -0.05 -83.99
C ASN A 167 -2.20 -0.92 -84.91
N MET A 168 -1.36 -1.79 -84.33
CA MET A 168 -0.58 -2.76 -85.10
C MET A 168 -1.49 -3.74 -85.82
N ASP A 169 -2.55 -4.24 -85.16
CA ASP A 169 -3.54 -5.13 -85.77
C ASP A 169 -4.19 -4.49 -87.00
N LYS A 170 -4.66 -3.24 -86.88
CA LYS A 170 -5.20 -2.47 -88.02
C LYS A 170 -4.18 -2.29 -89.16
N SER A 171 -2.91 -2.04 -88.82
CA SER A 171 -1.85 -1.88 -89.81
C SER A 171 -1.57 -3.18 -90.56
N VAL A 172 -1.56 -4.31 -89.85
CA VAL A 172 -1.42 -5.66 -90.43
C VAL A 172 -2.61 -5.98 -91.33
N GLN A 173 -3.84 -5.66 -90.92
CA GLN A 173 -5.03 -5.83 -91.75
C GLN A 173 -4.97 -5.01 -93.04
N ALA A 174 -4.56 -3.74 -92.96
CA ALA A 174 -4.38 -2.89 -94.13
C ALA A 174 -3.31 -3.44 -95.09
N MET A 175 -2.20 -3.92 -94.54
CA MET A 175 -1.13 -4.56 -95.31
C MET A 175 -1.62 -5.82 -96.01
N SER A 176 -2.37 -6.68 -95.31
CA SER A 176 -3.02 -7.85 -95.90
C SER A 176 -3.93 -7.48 -97.07
N GLY A 177 -4.72 -6.41 -96.93
CA GLY A 177 -5.52 -5.83 -98.00
C GLY A 177 -4.71 -5.42 -99.23
N ASN A 178 -3.59 -4.72 -99.02
CA ASN A 178 -2.69 -4.31 -100.09
C ASN A 178 -2.05 -5.50 -100.81
N VAL A 179 -1.65 -6.54 -100.07
CA VAL A 179 -1.10 -7.78 -100.65
C VAL A 179 -2.16 -8.51 -101.49
N MET A 180 -3.42 -8.56 -101.04
CA MET A 180 -4.52 -9.13 -101.82
C MET A 180 -4.75 -8.37 -103.13
N GLN A 181 -4.77 -7.04 -103.09
CA GLN A 181 -4.89 -6.20 -104.30
C GLN A 181 -3.71 -6.43 -105.25
N MET A 182 -2.47 -6.42 -104.72
CA MET A 182 -1.27 -6.67 -105.52
C MET A 182 -1.32 -8.05 -106.20
N ASN A 183 -1.79 -9.08 -105.49
CA ASN A 183 -1.97 -10.41 -106.07
C ASN A 183 -3.00 -10.41 -107.21
N GLN A 184 -4.12 -9.68 -107.06
CA GLN A 184 -5.10 -9.51 -108.13
C GLN A 184 -4.50 -8.77 -109.35
N SER A 185 -3.76 -7.69 -109.13
CA SER A 185 -3.06 -6.96 -110.20
C SER A 185 -2.03 -7.85 -110.91
N MET A 186 -1.26 -8.66 -110.18
CA MET A 186 -0.35 -9.64 -110.78
C MET A 186 -1.10 -10.68 -111.61
N LYS A 187 -2.22 -11.22 -111.11
CA LYS A 187 -3.05 -12.14 -111.90
C LYS A 187 -3.54 -11.51 -113.20
N ALA A 188 -4.02 -10.27 -113.14
CA ALA A 188 -4.44 -9.52 -114.33
C ALA A 188 -3.28 -9.30 -115.31
N MET A 189 -2.09 -8.96 -114.80
CA MET A 189 -0.88 -8.81 -115.61
C MET A 189 -0.45 -10.13 -116.26
N THR A 190 -0.53 -11.25 -115.54
CA THR A 190 -0.26 -12.59 -116.08
C THR A 190 -1.23 -12.94 -117.21
N VAL A 191 -2.53 -12.66 -117.03
CA VAL A 191 -3.54 -12.87 -118.09
C VAL A 191 -3.23 -11.99 -119.31
N ASN A 192 -2.99 -10.69 -119.11
CA ASN A 192 -2.66 -9.77 -120.21
C ASN A 192 -1.39 -10.18 -120.95
N THR A 193 -0.35 -10.62 -120.23
CA THR A 193 0.90 -11.12 -120.82
C THR A 193 0.65 -12.42 -121.59
N GLY A 194 -0.21 -13.29 -121.08
CA GLY A 194 -0.65 -14.51 -121.77
C GLY A 194 -1.37 -14.21 -123.09
N VAL A 195 -2.30 -13.25 -123.09
CA VAL A 195 -2.98 -12.76 -124.29
C VAL A 195 -1.97 -12.15 -125.27
N MET A 196 -1.11 -11.25 -124.79
CA MET A 196 -0.07 -10.63 -125.63
C MET A 196 0.88 -11.66 -126.26
N THR A 197 1.28 -12.68 -125.50
CA THR A 197 2.12 -13.78 -126.03
C THR A 197 1.39 -14.56 -127.12
N HIS A 198 0.08 -14.77 -126.95
CA HIS A 198 -0.75 -15.40 -127.97
C HIS A 198 -0.85 -14.53 -129.24
N ASP A 199 -1.08 -13.23 -129.08
CA ASP A 199 -1.15 -12.26 -130.19
C ASP A 199 0.19 -12.18 -130.93
N MET A 200 1.32 -12.10 -130.21
CA MET A 200 2.66 -12.11 -130.82
C MET A 200 2.92 -13.40 -131.60
N ARG A 201 2.45 -14.56 -131.11
CA ARG A 201 2.54 -15.83 -131.86
C ARG A 201 1.67 -15.83 -133.10
N GLN A 202 0.47 -15.24 -133.04
CA GLN A 202 -0.38 -15.07 -134.22
C GLN A 202 0.24 -14.12 -135.25
N MET A 203 0.93 -13.06 -134.81
CA MET A 203 1.68 -12.14 -135.70
C MET A 203 2.98 -12.73 -136.26
N GLY A 204 3.63 -13.64 -135.54
CA GLY A 204 4.85 -14.31 -136.03
C GLY A 204 4.59 -15.30 -137.17
N ARG A 205 3.41 -15.95 -137.18
CA ARG A 205 3.02 -16.91 -138.23
C ARG A 205 3.06 -16.34 -139.67
N PRO A 206 2.51 -15.14 -139.96
CA PRO A 206 2.66 -14.53 -141.28
C PRO A 206 4.09 -14.03 -141.56
N MET A 207 4.90 -13.71 -140.54
CA MET A 207 6.31 -13.34 -140.72
C MET A 207 7.18 -14.54 -141.15
N ASP A 208 6.89 -15.74 -140.63
CA ASP A 208 7.52 -16.99 -141.11
C ASP A 208 7.12 -17.29 -142.56
N MET A 209 5.86 -17.00 -142.94
CA MET A 209 5.43 -17.09 -144.35
C MET A 209 6.17 -16.07 -145.23
N LEU A 210 6.34 -14.81 -144.79
CA LEU A 210 7.04 -13.78 -145.56
C LEU A 210 8.55 -14.05 -145.68
N ASN A 211 9.21 -14.60 -144.66
CA ASN A 211 10.62 -15.03 -144.72
C ASN A 211 10.83 -16.22 -145.67
N THR A 212 9.81 -17.05 -145.89
CA THR A 212 9.83 -18.12 -146.90
C THR A 212 9.76 -17.56 -148.32
N PHE A 213 9.15 -16.39 -148.52
CA PHE A 213 9.04 -15.74 -149.83
C PHE A 213 10.20 -14.79 -150.16
N MET A 214 10.91 -14.27 -149.16
CA MET A 214 12.10 -13.43 -149.35
C MET A 214 13.14 -13.72 -148.27
N PRO A 215 14.04 -14.71 -148.49
CA PRO A 215 15.19 -14.87 -147.63
C PRO A 215 16.21 -13.77 -147.95
N TRP A 216 16.75 -13.14 -146.92
CA TRP A 216 17.97 -12.34 -147.02
C TRP A 216 19.21 -13.23 -147.03
#